data_AF-A0AAW6P1T9-F1
#
_entry.id   AF-A0AAW6P1T9-F1
#
_cell.length_a   1.000
_cell.length_b   1.000
_cell.length_c   1.000
_cell.angle_alpha   90.00
_cell.angle_beta   90.00
_cell.angle_gamma   90.00
#
_symmetry.space_group_name_H-M   'P 1'
#
loop_
_entity.id
_entity.type
_entity.pdbx_description
1 polymer ?
#
loop_
_entity_poly.entity_id
_entity_poly.type
_entity_poly.pdbx_seq_one_letter_code
_entity_poly.pdbx_strand_id
1 'polypeptide(L)'
;MKAWHAAMAWGAVCVLAAAALPAGAASFDCKKARHADEKAICADRQLSELDVQMATTYRLLSGLFAMGMRGNMGDAQLAWLDQRRACGRDKACLKQRYQERLDALQKIYDGIDKPL
;
A
#
# COMPACT_ATOMS: atom_id res chain seq x y z
N MET A 1 -12.73 70.84 -12.05
CA MET A 1 -12.47 70.21 -10.73
C MET A 1 -13.58 69.21 -10.43
N LYS A 2 -13.25 67.91 -10.35
CA LYS A 2 -14.01 66.71 -9.85
C LYS A 2 -13.48 65.49 -10.63
N ALA A 3 -12.43 64.84 -10.12
CA ALA A 3 -12.45 63.56 -9.36
C ALA A 3 -13.01 62.39 -10.20
N TRP A 4 -12.14 61.56 -10.80
CA TRP A 4 -11.60 60.28 -10.27
C TRP A 4 -12.65 59.15 -10.20
N HIS A 5 -12.61 58.24 -11.16
CA HIS A 5 -13.01 56.84 -10.99
C HIS A 5 -12.04 55.93 -11.75
N ALA A 6 -10.90 55.62 -11.12
CA ALA A 6 -10.13 54.44 -11.45
C ALA A 6 -10.72 53.27 -10.65
N ALA A 7 -11.64 52.52 -11.26
CA ALA A 7 -12.07 51.24 -10.72
C ALA A 7 -11.03 50.19 -11.14
N MET A 8 -9.95 50.07 -10.36
CA MET A 8 -9.09 48.89 -10.40
C MET A 8 -9.95 47.68 -10.02
N ALA A 9 -10.27 46.85 -11.00
CA ALA A 9 -10.89 45.56 -10.78
C ALA A 9 -9.92 44.69 -9.98
N TRP A 10 -10.24 44.43 -8.72
CA TRP A 10 -9.49 43.51 -7.87
C TRP A 10 -9.72 42.10 -8.40
N GLY A 11 -8.73 41.59 -9.13
CA GLY A 11 -8.71 40.20 -9.57
C GLY A 11 -8.71 39.28 -8.35
N ALA A 12 -9.79 38.55 -8.16
CA ALA A 12 -9.84 37.44 -7.20
C ALA A 12 -8.90 36.33 -7.71
N VAL A 13 -7.66 36.32 -7.23
CA VAL A 13 -6.75 35.18 -7.42
C VAL A 13 -7.25 34.05 -6.53
N CYS A 14 -8.02 33.13 -7.11
CA CYS A 14 -8.34 31.86 -6.50
C CYS A 14 -7.06 31.04 -6.34
N VAL A 15 -6.46 31.05 -5.15
CA VAL A 15 -5.41 30.11 -4.77
C VAL A 15 -6.04 28.72 -4.67
N LEU A 16 -5.97 27.94 -5.74
CA LEU A 16 -6.28 26.52 -5.73
C LEU A 16 -5.22 25.80 -4.90
N ALA A 17 -5.49 25.61 -3.60
CA ALA A 17 -4.72 24.71 -2.77
C ALA A 17 -4.93 23.27 -3.27
N ALA A 18 -4.02 22.79 -4.11
CA ALA A 18 -3.97 21.39 -4.50
C ALA A 18 -3.58 20.55 -3.28
N ALA A 19 -4.58 20.10 -2.51
CA ALA A 19 -4.36 19.06 -1.52
C ALA A 19 -3.98 17.78 -2.28
N ALA A 20 -2.67 17.49 -2.34
CA ALA A 20 -2.17 16.20 -2.80
C ALA A 20 -2.71 15.14 -1.85
N LEU A 21 -3.84 14.53 -2.21
CA LEU A 21 -4.30 13.31 -1.58
C LEU A 21 -3.14 12.30 -1.75
N PRO A 22 -2.68 11.65 -0.68
CA PRO A 22 -1.73 10.56 -0.84
C PRO A 22 -2.45 9.47 -1.65
N ALA A 23 -2.22 9.47 -2.96
CA ALA A 23 -2.59 8.38 -3.85
C ALA A 23 -1.55 7.26 -3.67
N GLY A 24 -1.42 6.78 -2.43
CA GLY A 24 -0.70 5.54 -2.15
C GLY A 24 -1.62 4.40 -2.58
N ALA A 25 -1.32 3.79 -3.73
CA ALA A 25 -2.00 2.56 -4.13
C ALA A 25 -1.54 1.46 -3.16
N ALA A 26 -2.36 1.14 -2.15
CA ALA A 26 -2.22 -0.08 -1.38
C ALA A 26 -2.93 -1.22 -2.13
N SER A 27 -2.67 -2.47 -1.74
CA SER A 27 -3.36 -3.63 -2.31
C SER A 27 -4.85 -3.71 -1.94
N PHE A 28 -5.33 -2.77 -1.13
CA PHE A 28 -6.71 -2.61 -0.67
C PHE A 28 -7.17 -1.15 -0.76
N ASP A 29 -8.48 -0.94 -0.65
CA ASP A 29 -9.07 0.41 -0.68
C ASP A 29 -8.77 1.15 0.64
N CYS A 30 -7.89 2.15 0.56
CA CYS A 30 -7.50 2.97 1.71
C CYS A 30 -8.67 3.72 2.37
N LYS A 31 -9.78 3.96 1.66
CA LYS A 31 -10.99 4.54 2.27
C LYS A 31 -11.69 3.57 3.21
N LYS A 32 -11.41 2.27 3.09
CA LYS A 32 -11.96 1.19 3.90
C LYS A 32 -10.99 0.69 4.97
N ALA A 33 -9.82 1.33 5.14
CA ALA A 33 -8.84 0.96 6.16
C ALA A 33 -9.42 1.12 7.57
N ARG A 34 -9.52 0.01 8.32
CA ARG A 34 -10.11 -0.02 9.67
C ARG A 34 -9.02 -0.08 10.74
N HIS A 35 -7.95 -0.82 10.47
CA HIS A 35 -6.90 -1.10 11.43
C HIS A 35 -5.77 -0.07 11.39
N ALA A 36 -4.98 -0.03 12.47
CA ALA A 36 -3.91 0.94 12.63
C ALA A 36 -2.75 0.72 11.62
N ASP A 37 -2.43 -0.54 11.34
CA ASP A 37 -1.48 -0.95 10.29
C ASP A 37 -1.96 -0.53 8.91
N GLU A 38 -3.21 -0.80 8.58
CA GLU A 38 -3.80 -0.41 7.29
C GLU A 38 -3.75 1.10 7.06
N LYS A 39 -4.09 1.88 8.09
CA LYS A 39 -3.98 3.36 8.02
C LYS A 39 -2.54 3.82 7.87
N ALA A 40 -1.58 3.15 8.51
CA ALA A 40 -0.17 3.46 8.37
C ALA A 40 0.36 3.15 6.97
N ILE A 41 -0.06 2.02 6.39
CA ILE A 41 0.24 1.61 5.01
C ILE A 41 -0.28 2.66 4.02
N CYS A 42 -1.54 3.07 4.17
CA CYS A 42 -2.15 4.07 3.29
C CYS A 42 -1.54 5.48 3.40
N ALA A 43 -0.98 5.82 4.56
CA ALA A 43 -0.37 7.12 4.81
C ALA A 43 1.12 7.19 4.45
N ASP A 44 1.74 6.07 4.07
CA ASP A 44 3.17 5.98 3.79
C ASP A 44 3.42 5.30 2.44
N ARG A 45 3.98 6.05 1.49
CA ARG A 45 4.21 5.56 0.12
C ARG A 45 5.04 4.28 0.10
N GLN A 46 6.10 4.19 0.90
CA GLN A 46 6.99 3.02 0.87
C GLN A 46 6.28 1.77 1.42
N LEU A 47 5.48 1.93 2.47
CA LEU A 47 4.67 0.82 2.98
C LEU A 47 3.60 0.39 1.97
N SER A 48 2.98 1.35 1.27
CA SER A 48 2.01 1.09 0.21
C SER A 48 2.62 0.29 -0.95
N GLU A 49 3.84 0.62 -1.37
CA GLU A 49 4.57 -0.11 -2.41
C GLU A 49 4.88 -1.55 -1.98
N LEU A 50 5.39 -1.73 -0.75
CA LEU A 50 5.64 -3.05 -0.19
C LEU A 50 4.36 -3.90 -0.11
N ASP A 51 3.24 -3.27 0.24
CA ASP A 51 1.92 -3.92 0.29
C ASP A 51 1.46 -4.42 -1.08
N VAL A 52 1.56 -3.58 -2.11
CA VAL A 52 1.24 -3.97 -3.49
C VAL A 52 2.16 -5.06 -4.00
N GLN A 53 3.47 -4.96 -3.74
CA GLN A 53 4.45 -5.97 -4.13
C GLN A 53 4.10 -7.32 -3.49
N MET A 54 3.92 -7.34 -2.17
CA MET A 54 3.58 -8.54 -1.42
C MET A 54 2.30 -9.19 -1.94
N ALA A 55 1.23 -8.40 -2.11
CA ALA A 55 -0.06 -8.91 -2.56
C ALA A 55 -0.01 -9.43 -4.01
N THR A 56 0.80 -8.82 -4.86
CA THR A 56 0.98 -9.24 -6.26
C THR A 56 1.77 -10.54 -6.34
N THR A 57 2.89 -10.64 -5.62
CA THR A 57 3.70 -11.86 -5.54
C THR A 57 2.88 -13.03 -4.97
N TYR A 58 2.14 -12.80 -3.89
CA TYR A 58 1.28 -13.83 -3.30
C TYR A 58 0.22 -14.33 -4.29
N ARG A 59 -0.47 -13.43 -5.01
CA ARG A 59 -1.49 -13.80 -6.01
C ARG A 59 -0.89 -14.57 -7.18
N LEU A 60 0.26 -14.14 -7.68
CA LEU A 60 0.99 -14.83 -8.74
C LEU A 60 1.30 -16.27 -8.30
N LEU A 61 2.02 -16.43 -7.19
CA LEU A 61 2.43 -17.75 -6.70
C LEU A 61 1.23 -18.65 -6.38
N SER A 62 0.19 -18.10 -5.75
CA SER A 62 -1.03 -18.85 -5.47
C SER A 62 -1.68 -19.38 -6.76
N GLY A 63 -1.56 -18.66 -7.88
CA GLY A 63 -2.04 -19.09 -9.19
C GLY A 63 -1.23 -20.24 -9.81
N LEU A 64 0.05 -20.37 -9.46
CA LEU A 64 0.96 -21.38 -10.01
C LEU A 64 0.83 -22.75 -9.33
N PHE A 65 0.40 -22.79 -8.07
CA PHE A 65 0.28 -24.04 -7.32
C PHE A 65 -1.16 -24.57 -7.30
N ALA A 66 -1.28 -25.90 -7.32
CA ALA A 66 -2.54 -26.61 -7.08
C ALA A 66 -2.91 -26.62 -5.59
N MET A 67 -4.00 -27.33 -5.26
CA MET A 67 -4.41 -27.58 -3.88
C MET A 67 -3.28 -28.21 -3.04
N GLY A 68 -3.38 -28.11 -1.71
CA GLY A 68 -2.29 -28.45 -0.80
C GLY A 68 -1.35 -27.26 -0.63
N MET A 69 -0.41 -27.06 -1.56
CA MET A 69 0.55 -25.93 -1.47
C MET A 69 -0.15 -24.57 -1.50
N ARG A 70 -1.15 -24.38 -2.36
CA ARG A 70 -1.97 -23.16 -2.35
C ARG A 70 -2.69 -22.96 -1.01
N GLY A 71 -3.16 -24.03 -0.38
CA GLY A 71 -3.81 -23.99 0.93
C GLY A 71 -2.84 -23.54 2.03
N ASN A 72 -1.68 -24.20 2.11
CA ASN A 72 -0.63 -23.85 3.06
C ASN A 72 -0.17 -22.39 2.91
N MET A 73 -0.05 -21.90 1.68
CA MET A 73 0.26 -20.51 1.41
C MET A 73 -0.82 -19.55 1.92
N GLY A 74 -2.09 -19.91 1.75
CA GLY A 74 -3.23 -19.16 2.26
C GLY A 74 -3.25 -19.07 3.77
N ASP A 75 -3.06 -20.19 4.46
CA ASP A 75 -2.99 -20.22 5.93
C ASP A 75 -1.84 -19.36 6.46
N ALA A 76 -0.66 -19.48 5.84
CA ALA A 76 0.49 -18.66 6.16
C ALA A 76 0.27 -17.17 5.87
N GLN A 77 -0.50 -16.83 4.83
CA GLN A 77 -0.84 -15.44 4.50
C GLN A 77 -1.77 -14.84 5.55
N LEU A 78 -2.77 -15.60 6.00
CA LEU A 78 -3.70 -15.18 7.06
C LEU A 78 -2.96 -14.96 8.39
N ALA A 79 -2.11 -15.91 8.79
CA ALA A 79 -1.28 -15.76 9.98
C ALA A 79 -0.35 -14.53 9.89
N TRP A 80 0.22 -14.28 8.71
CA TRP A 80 1.06 -13.10 8.49
C TRP A 80 0.27 -11.78 8.59
N LEU A 81 -0.99 -11.74 8.14
CA LEU A 81 -1.83 -10.54 8.29
C LEU A 81 -2.06 -10.18 9.76
N ASP A 82 -2.20 -11.17 10.64
CA ASP A 82 -2.30 -10.93 12.09
C ASP A 82 -1.00 -10.39 12.68
N GLN A 83 0.16 -10.91 12.24
CA GLN A 83 1.47 -10.38 12.64
C GLN A 83 1.69 -8.95 12.16
N ARG A 84 1.29 -8.62 10.93
CA ARG A 84 1.33 -7.25 10.39
C ARG A 84 0.42 -6.34 11.21
N ARG A 85 -0.80 -6.79 11.52
CA ARG A 85 -1.75 -6.03 12.34
C ARG A 85 -1.20 -5.73 13.73
N ALA A 86 -0.48 -6.67 14.34
CA ALA A 86 0.15 -6.49 15.64
C ALA A 86 1.18 -5.34 15.69
N CYS A 87 1.78 -4.95 14.55
CA CYS A 87 2.67 -3.78 14.48
C CYS A 87 1.94 -2.44 14.72
N GLY A 88 0.61 -2.39 14.59
CA GLY A 88 -0.12 -1.13 14.65
C GLY A 88 0.44 -0.11 13.65
N ARG A 89 0.80 1.09 14.11
CA ARG A 89 1.35 2.17 13.25
C ARG A 89 2.88 2.17 13.15
N ASP A 90 3.58 1.22 13.78
CA ASP A 90 5.04 1.19 13.78
C ASP A 90 5.56 0.86 12.37
N LYS A 91 6.11 1.88 11.70
CA LYS A 91 6.62 1.75 10.34
C LYS A 91 7.82 0.81 10.23
N ALA A 92 8.69 0.75 11.23
CA ALA A 92 9.85 -0.12 11.20
C ALA A 92 9.41 -1.58 11.34
N CYS A 93 8.49 -1.86 12.27
CA CYS A 93 7.85 -3.16 12.40
C CYS A 93 7.15 -3.58 11.10
N LEU A 94 6.33 -2.70 10.51
CA LEU A 94 5.62 -2.99 9.26
C LEU A 94 6.59 -3.31 8.11
N LYS A 95 7.62 -2.48 7.91
CA LYS A 95 8.66 -2.73 6.89
C LYS A 95 9.30 -4.10 7.08
N GLN A 96 9.67 -4.44 8.31
CA GLN A 96 10.25 -5.74 8.63
C GLN A 96 9.28 -6.89 8.32
N ARG A 97 8.00 -6.79 8.72
CA ARG A 97 6.99 -7.82 8.43
C ARG A 97 6.80 -8.02 6.92
N TYR A 98 6.83 -6.94 6.14
CA TYR A 98 6.76 -7.04 4.67
C TYR A 98 7.98 -7.73 4.08
N GLN A 99 9.19 -7.34 4.50
CA GLN A 99 10.43 -7.94 3.98
C GLN A 99 10.47 -9.44 4.28
N GLU A 100 10.20 -9.83 5.52
CA GLU A 100 10.17 -11.26 5.91
C GLU A 100 9.18 -12.07 5.08
N ARG A 101 8.01 -11.48 4.75
CA ARG A 101 7.01 -12.17 3.93
C ARG A 101 7.42 -12.26 2.47
N LEU A 102 7.97 -11.18 1.91
CA LEU A 102 8.49 -11.17 0.55
C LEU A 102 9.61 -12.19 0.39
N ASP A 103 10.54 -12.28 1.34
CA ASP A 103 11.61 -13.26 1.34
C ASP A 103 11.07 -14.71 1.41
N ALA A 104 10.04 -14.95 2.22
CA ALA A 104 9.40 -16.25 2.29
C ALA A 104 8.73 -16.64 0.96
N LEU A 105 8.05 -15.70 0.30
CA LEU A 105 7.44 -15.91 -1.02
C LEU A 105 8.51 -16.09 -2.11
N GLN A 106 9.62 -15.35 -2.04
CA GLN A 106 10.74 -15.48 -2.96
C GLN A 106 11.36 -16.88 -2.89
N LYS A 107 11.57 -17.42 -1.69
CA LYS A 107 12.03 -18.81 -1.52
C LYS A 107 11.10 -19.83 -2.17
N ILE A 108 9.79 -19.61 -2.11
CA ILE A 108 8.81 -20.46 -2.81
C ILE A 108 8.98 -20.33 -4.32
N TYR A 109 9.11 -19.10 -4.84
CA TYR A 109 9.33 -18.85 -6.27
C TYR A 109 10.62 -19.48 -6.80
N ASP A 110 11.69 -19.44 -6.02
CA ASP A 110 13.00 -19.99 -6.39
C ASP A 110 12.99 -21.53 -6.40
N GLY A 111 12.08 -22.16 -5.64
CA GLY A 111 11.88 -23.60 -5.63
C GLY A 111 11.00 -24.13 -6.77
N ILE A 112 10.48 -23.26 -7.64
CA ILE A 112 9.73 -23.68 -8.83
C ILE A 112 10.73 -24.14 -9.90
N ASP A 113 10.53 -25.36 -10.40
CA ASP A 113 11.25 -25.83 -11.59
C ASP A 113 10.76 -25.06 -12.83
N LYS A 114 11.66 -24.27 -13.43
CA LYS A 114 11.35 -23.36 -14.53
C LYS A 114 11.92 -23.95 -15.81
N PRO A 115 11.09 -24.29 -16.81
CA PRO A 115 11.62 -24.58 -18.14
C PRO A 115 12.23 -23.28 -18.68
N LEU A 116 13.56 -23.27 -18.82
CA LEU A 116 14.31 -22.18 -19.43
C LEU A 116 13.94 -22.02 -20.90
#